data_AF-A6N365-F1
#
_entry.id   AF-A6N365-F1
#
_cell.length_a   1.000
_cell.length_b   1.000
_cell.length_c   1.000
_cell.angle_alpha   90.00
_cell.angle_beta   90.00
_cell.angle_gamma   90.00
#
_symmetry.space_group_name_H-M   'P 1'
#
loop_
_entity.id
_entity.type
_entity.pdbx_description
1 polymer ?
#
loop_
_entity_poly.entity_id
_entity_poly.type
_entity_poly.pdbx_seq_one_letter_code
_entity_poly.pdbx_strand_id
1 'polypeptide(L)'
;FTHRRREELESVAAKAVGFLMAELKHAAGKPVDPKKPLYRAVCTIMGYVCYGQHFDKDSAEVGRILETADEFARTARFGVLCDYIPWASWLVRKQVAKFVDLLRRIRAYSDQLTEQHVRTYDQENLRDVTDFFYKISTTQVEDGDDDSNEYDRDMLKGLSGSLFGAGFGTIALTLQWAIMLMAKYPQWQGRVRQELDDQIGLDHHHQLVWSDRGKLPLTMATLCEVYRYSSISPLAIVHKATKDCQLCGYEIAKGT
;
A
#
# COMPACT_ATOMS: atom_id res chain seq x y z
N PHE A 1 18.08 -4.61 -1.79
CA PHE A 1 17.66 -3.62 -2.81
C PHE A 1 18.91 -3.06 -3.49
N THR A 2 19.15 -3.41 -4.75
CA THR A 2 20.29 -2.93 -5.55
C THR A 2 20.06 -1.49 -6.01
N HIS A 3 21.12 -0.76 -6.39
CA HIS A 3 21.04 0.61 -6.91
C HIS A 3 20.07 0.72 -8.11
N ARG A 4 20.17 -0.23 -9.04
CA ARG A 4 19.33 -0.33 -10.24
C ARG A 4 17.83 -0.37 -9.93
N ARG A 5 17.40 -1.19 -8.96
CA ARG A 5 15.97 -1.28 -8.58
C ARG A 5 15.44 0.01 -7.97
N ARG A 6 16.30 0.83 -7.34
CA ARG A 6 15.90 2.14 -6.83
C ARG A 6 15.60 3.09 -7.99
N GLU A 7 16.48 3.17 -8.98
CA GLU A 7 16.29 4.04 -10.15
C GLU A 7 15.05 3.64 -10.96
N GLU A 8 14.83 2.33 -11.14
CA GLU A 8 13.62 1.83 -11.82
C GLU A 8 12.34 2.18 -11.05
N LEU A 9 12.33 2.01 -9.72
CA LEU A 9 11.19 2.41 -8.88
C LEU A 9 10.96 3.93 -8.91
N GLU A 10 12.03 4.73 -8.86
CA GLU A 10 11.93 6.18 -8.99
C GLU A 10 11.32 6.58 -10.33
N SER A 11 11.72 5.92 -11.43
CA SER A 11 11.15 6.12 -12.77
C SER A 11 9.66 5.75 -12.84
N VAL A 12 9.25 4.65 -12.21
CA VAL A 12 7.84 4.26 -12.15
C VAL A 12 7.02 5.25 -11.32
N ALA A 13 7.54 5.68 -10.17
CA ALA A 13 6.90 6.69 -9.33
C ALA A 13 6.77 8.02 -10.07
N ALA A 14 7.84 8.46 -10.74
CA ALA A 14 7.90 9.59 -11.64
C ALA A 14 6.79 9.57 -12.71
N LYS A 15 6.64 8.44 -13.40
CA LYS A 15 5.61 8.23 -14.42
C LYS A 15 4.21 8.32 -13.81
N ALA A 16 3.99 7.66 -12.67
CA ALA A 16 2.71 7.69 -11.95
C ALA A 16 2.34 9.11 -11.48
N VAL A 17 3.31 9.88 -10.97
CA VAL A 17 3.14 11.30 -10.62
C VAL A 17 2.84 12.13 -11.86
N GLY A 18 3.48 11.86 -13.00
CA GLY A 18 3.18 12.51 -14.28
C GLY A 18 1.72 12.33 -14.69
N PHE A 19 1.18 11.11 -14.60
CA PHE A 19 -0.22 10.83 -14.89
C PHE A 19 -1.18 11.53 -13.92
N LEU A 20 -0.88 11.51 -12.62
CA LEU A 20 -1.62 12.24 -11.59
C LEU A 20 -1.67 13.74 -11.91
N MET A 21 -0.53 14.34 -12.20
CA MET A 21 -0.42 15.78 -12.52
C MET A 21 -1.17 16.13 -13.81
N ALA A 22 -1.13 15.28 -14.83
CA ALA A 22 -1.90 15.48 -16.05
C ALA A 22 -3.41 15.49 -15.78
N GLU A 23 -3.92 14.54 -14.99
CA GLU A 23 -5.35 14.50 -14.60
C GLU A 23 -5.76 15.74 -13.82
N LEU A 24 -4.96 16.16 -12.83
CA LEU A 24 -5.25 17.35 -12.04
C LEU A 24 -5.21 18.63 -12.88
N LYS A 25 -4.28 18.73 -13.85
CA LYS A 25 -4.21 19.86 -14.79
C LYS A 25 -5.43 19.94 -15.70
N HIS A 26 -5.96 18.82 -16.19
CA HIS A 26 -7.16 18.81 -17.02
C HIS A 26 -8.40 19.36 -16.30
N ALA A 27 -8.41 19.30 -14.98
CA ALA A 27 -9.49 19.82 -14.15
C ALA A 27 -9.15 21.17 -13.49
N ALA A 28 -8.12 21.87 -13.97
CA ALA A 28 -7.72 23.17 -13.46
C ALA A 28 -8.89 24.16 -13.42
N GLY A 29 -9.00 24.89 -12.31
CA GLY A 29 -10.05 25.88 -12.07
C GLY A 29 -11.40 25.28 -11.63
N LYS A 30 -11.52 23.96 -11.46
CA LYS A 30 -12.72 23.28 -10.96
C LYS A 30 -12.42 22.48 -9.68
N PRO A 31 -13.40 22.29 -8.78
CA PRO A 31 -13.26 21.34 -7.68
C PRO A 31 -13.06 19.91 -8.21
N VAL A 32 -12.12 19.18 -7.61
CA VAL A 32 -11.76 17.81 -8.00
C VAL A 32 -11.66 16.94 -6.75
N ASP A 33 -12.22 15.74 -6.81
CA ASP A 33 -11.90 14.68 -5.86
C ASP A 33 -10.60 13.98 -6.31
N PRO A 34 -9.48 14.11 -5.57
CA PRO A 34 -8.20 13.55 -5.96
C PRO A 34 -8.13 12.03 -5.74
N LYS A 35 -9.14 11.41 -5.11
CA LYS A 35 -9.10 10.01 -4.70
C LYS A 35 -8.81 9.05 -5.86
N LYS A 36 -9.57 9.12 -6.95
CA LYS A 36 -9.36 8.23 -8.11
C LYS A 36 -7.97 8.41 -8.74
N PRO A 37 -7.53 9.63 -9.09
CA PRO A 37 -6.17 9.85 -9.60
C PRO A 37 -5.07 9.30 -8.67
N LEU A 38 -5.19 9.52 -7.35
CA LEU A 38 -4.23 9.03 -6.37
C LEU A 38 -4.20 7.50 -6.30
N TYR A 39 -5.37 6.87 -6.28
CA TYR A 39 -5.47 5.41 -6.22
C TYR A 39 -4.83 4.80 -7.47
N ARG A 40 -5.06 5.37 -8.66
CA ARG A 40 -4.39 4.92 -9.88
C ARG A 40 -2.87 5.01 -9.76
N ALA A 41 -2.35 6.16 -9.34
CA ALA A 41 -0.91 6.35 -9.19
C ALA A 41 -0.27 5.34 -8.23
N VAL A 42 -0.88 5.13 -7.06
CA VAL A 42 -0.38 4.15 -6.07
C VAL A 42 -0.53 2.72 -6.58
N CYS A 43 -1.63 2.39 -7.27
CA CYS A 43 -1.84 1.08 -7.88
C CYS A 43 -0.76 0.77 -8.92
N THR A 44 -0.39 1.72 -9.77
CA THR A 44 0.70 1.56 -10.75
C THR A 44 2.04 1.28 -10.06
N ILE A 45 2.38 2.02 -9.00
CA ILE A 45 3.63 1.83 -8.25
C ILE A 45 3.63 0.45 -7.56
N MET A 46 2.57 0.11 -6.83
CA MET A 46 2.48 -1.16 -6.11
C MET A 46 2.36 -2.36 -7.04
N GLY A 47 1.70 -2.21 -8.19
CA GLY A 47 1.65 -3.22 -9.25
C GLY A 47 3.03 -3.57 -9.78
N TYR A 48 3.86 -2.55 -10.00
CA TYR A 48 5.25 -2.73 -10.40
C TYR A 48 6.09 -3.37 -9.28
N VAL A 49 5.98 -2.88 -8.04
CA VAL A 49 6.76 -3.40 -6.90
C VAL A 49 6.41 -4.86 -6.58
N CYS A 50 5.12 -5.23 -6.64
CA CYS A 50 4.66 -6.55 -6.23
C CYS A 50 4.64 -7.57 -7.38
N TYR A 51 4.35 -7.16 -8.61
CA TYR A 51 4.10 -8.07 -9.73
C TYR A 51 4.82 -7.67 -11.03
N GLY A 52 5.65 -6.63 -11.00
CA GLY A 52 6.37 -6.15 -12.18
C GLY A 52 5.44 -5.58 -13.25
N GLN A 53 4.18 -5.34 -12.90
CA GLN A 53 3.14 -4.94 -13.83
C GLN A 53 3.14 -3.42 -14.02
N HIS A 54 3.16 -3.01 -15.29
CA HIS A 54 2.88 -1.64 -15.68
C HIS A 54 1.39 -1.52 -16.01
N PHE A 55 0.58 -1.25 -14.99
CA PHE A 55 -0.84 -0.98 -15.23
C PHE A 55 -1.01 0.28 -16.08
N ASP A 56 -1.72 0.13 -17.19
CA ASP A 56 -2.22 1.29 -17.94
C ASP A 56 -3.27 2.01 -17.10
N LYS A 57 -3.20 3.35 -17.15
CA LYS A 57 -4.03 4.27 -16.36
C LYS A 57 -5.53 4.00 -16.48
N ASP A 58 -5.98 3.63 -17.68
CA ASP A 58 -7.38 3.40 -18.02
C ASP A 58 -7.71 1.91 -18.19
N SER A 59 -6.85 1.01 -17.69
CA SER A 59 -7.13 -0.42 -17.73
C SER A 59 -8.36 -0.75 -16.88
N ALA A 60 -9.20 -1.64 -17.38
CA ALA A 60 -10.36 -2.18 -16.65
C ALA A 60 -9.94 -2.80 -15.30
N GLU A 61 -8.70 -3.27 -15.23
CA GLU A 61 -8.08 -3.85 -14.04
C GLU A 61 -7.92 -2.84 -12.90
N VAL A 62 -7.34 -1.67 -13.18
CA VAL A 62 -7.25 -0.57 -12.21
C VAL A 62 -8.64 -0.15 -11.74
N GLY A 63 -9.62 -0.07 -12.65
CA GLY A 63 -11.02 0.19 -12.29
C GLY A 63 -11.56 -0.79 -11.24
N ARG A 64 -11.37 -2.10 -11.45
CA ARG A 64 -11.78 -3.15 -10.50
C ARG A 64 -11.09 -3.04 -9.15
N ILE A 65 -9.78 -2.74 -9.12
CA ILE A 65 -9.03 -2.54 -7.88
C ILE A 65 -9.60 -1.36 -7.08
N LEU A 66 -9.90 -0.24 -7.76
CA LEU A 66 -10.49 0.94 -7.13
C LEU A 66 -11.88 0.65 -6.55
N GLU A 67 -12.74 -0.06 -7.28
CA GLU A 67 -14.07 -0.47 -6.80
C GLU A 67 -13.97 -1.39 -5.58
N THR A 68 -13.05 -2.35 -5.64
CA THR A 68 -12.77 -3.29 -4.54
C THR A 68 -12.28 -2.56 -3.29
N ALA A 69 -11.43 -1.54 -3.46
CA ALA A 69 -10.93 -0.71 -2.36
C ALA A 69 -12.04 0.11 -1.69
N ASP A 70 -12.98 0.63 -2.49
CA ASP A 70 -14.15 1.36 -1.98
C ASP A 70 -15.11 0.44 -1.22
N GLU A 71 -15.31 -0.78 -1.70
CA GLU A 71 -16.09 -1.80 -1.01
C GLU A 71 -15.41 -2.22 0.31
N PHE A 72 -14.08 -2.36 0.31
CA PHE A 72 -13.28 -2.68 1.48
C PHE A 72 -13.43 -1.61 2.56
N ALA A 73 -13.25 -0.34 2.22
CA ALA A 73 -13.39 0.77 3.16
C ALA A 73 -14.80 0.81 3.81
N ARG A 74 -15.84 0.44 3.07
CA ARG A 74 -17.23 0.42 3.59
C ARG A 74 -17.51 -0.77 4.50
N THR A 75 -16.83 -1.90 4.31
CA THR A 75 -17.13 -3.18 4.96
C THR A 75 -16.16 -3.53 6.09
N ALA A 76 -14.89 -3.14 6.00
CA ALA A 76 -13.84 -3.50 6.96
C ALA A 76 -14.15 -3.07 8.41
N ARG A 77 -14.82 -1.91 8.60
CA ARG A 77 -15.26 -1.43 9.93
C ARG A 77 -16.13 -2.43 10.70
N PHE A 78 -16.84 -3.31 10.00
CA PHE A 78 -17.69 -4.31 10.63
C PHE A 78 -16.91 -5.56 11.07
N GLY A 79 -15.78 -5.86 10.44
CA GLY A 79 -14.86 -6.92 10.90
C GLY A 79 -14.25 -6.55 12.24
N VAL A 80 -13.74 -5.32 12.35
CA VAL A 80 -13.15 -4.78 13.59
C VAL A 80 -14.14 -4.84 14.76
N LEU A 81 -15.41 -4.52 14.55
CA LEU A 81 -16.44 -4.59 15.60
C LEU A 81 -16.61 -6.01 16.18
N CYS A 82 -16.48 -7.05 15.36
CA CYS A 82 -16.57 -8.44 15.84
C CYS A 82 -15.38 -8.84 16.72
N ASP A 83 -14.19 -8.32 16.42
CA ASP A 83 -12.98 -8.63 17.19
C ASP A 83 -13.02 -8.00 18.59
N TYR A 84 -13.58 -6.79 18.71
CA TYR A 84 -13.70 -6.09 20.00
C TYR A 84 -14.98 -6.41 20.77
N ILE A 85 -16.07 -6.78 20.09
CA ILE A 85 -17.38 -7.06 20.71
C ILE A 85 -17.95 -8.39 20.18
N PRO A 86 -17.33 -9.54 20.50
CA PRO A 86 -17.71 -10.83 19.90
C PRO A 86 -19.16 -11.23 20.17
N TRP A 87 -19.70 -10.87 21.34
CA TRP A 87 -21.09 -11.18 21.73
C TRP A 87 -22.14 -10.43 20.89
N ALA A 88 -21.78 -9.30 20.27
CA ALA A 88 -22.66 -8.51 19.41
C ALA A 88 -22.55 -8.91 17.92
N SER A 89 -21.70 -9.88 17.58
CA SER A 89 -21.44 -10.30 16.20
C SER A 89 -22.71 -10.70 15.41
N TRP A 90 -23.77 -11.15 16.09
CA TRP A 90 -25.05 -11.49 15.46
C TRP A 90 -25.72 -10.30 14.77
N LEU A 91 -25.51 -9.06 15.26
CA LEU A 91 -26.06 -7.83 14.69
C LEU A 91 -25.43 -7.47 13.33
N VAL A 92 -24.20 -7.91 13.09
CA VAL A 92 -23.40 -7.56 11.91
C VAL A 92 -23.12 -8.75 10.99
N ARG A 93 -23.80 -9.89 11.18
CA ARG A 93 -23.60 -11.12 10.40
C ARG A 93 -23.62 -10.91 8.89
N LYS A 94 -24.57 -10.12 8.37
CA LYS A 94 -24.67 -9.85 6.93
C LYS A 94 -23.50 -9.02 6.42
N GLN A 95 -23.03 -8.06 7.22
CA GLN A 95 -21.92 -7.18 6.89
C GLN A 95 -20.60 -7.95 6.93
N VAL A 96 -20.43 -8.82 7.93
CA VAL A 96 -19.29 -9.73 8.05
C VAL A 96 -19.26 -10.70 6.87
N ALA A 97 -20.40 -11.31 6.51
CA ALA A 97 -20.49 -12.18 5.33
C ALA A 97 -20.04 -11.46 4.05
N LYS A 98 -20.54 -10.23 3.81
CA LYS A 98 -20.10 -9.39 2.69
C LYS A 98 -18.60 -9.09 2.73
N PHE A 99 -18.06 -8.80 3.91
CA PHE A 99 -16.63 -8.55 4.08
C PHE A 99 -15.80 -9.79 3.75
N VAL A 100 -16.22 -10.97 4.23
CA VAL A 100 -15.56 -12.25 3.91
C VAL A 100 -15.65 -12.55 2.42
N ASP A 101 -16.80 -12.33 1.77
CA ASP A 101 -16.97 -12.50 0.32
C ASP A 101 -16.05 -11.57 -0.48
N LEU A 102 -15.87 -10.33 -0.01
CA LEU A 102 -14.92 -9.38 -0.58
C LEU A 102 -13.47 -9.87 -0.42
N LEU A 103 -13.09 -10.33 0.77
CA LEU A 103 -11.74 -10.89 1.01
C LEU A 103 -11.46 -12.10 0.12
N ARG A 104 -12.45 -12.97 -0.12
CA ARG A 104 -12.32 -14.10 -1.07
C ARG A 104 -12.09 -13.61 -2.50
N ARG A 105 -12.79 -12.57 -2.95
CA ARG A 105 -12.57 -11.97 -4.29
C ARG A 105 -11.17 -11.36 -4.42
N ILE A 106 -10.72 -10.63 -3.40
CA ILE A 106 -9.37 -10.05 -3.35
C ILE A 106 -8.32 -11.16 -3.42
N ARG A 107 -8.48 -12.22 -2.60
CA ARG A 107 -7.57 -13.37 -2.60
C ARG A 107 -7.53 -14.05 -3.97
N ALA A 108 -8.68 -14.40 -4.55
CA ALA A 108 -8.73 -15.06 -5.85
C ALA A 108 -8.04 -14.26 -6.97
N TYR A 109 -8.18 -12.93 -6.95
CA TYR A 109 -7.50 -12.05 -7.90
C TYR A 109 -5.98 -11.98 -7.66
N SER A 110 -5.55 -11.88 -6.40
CA SER A 110 -4.13 -11.96 -6.04
C SER A 110 -3.51 -13.30 -6.47
N ASP A 111 -4.22 -14.41 -6.25
CA ASP A 111 -3.77 -15.75 -6.62
C ASP A 111 -3.54 -15.83 -8.13
N GLN A 112 -4.46 -15.29 -8.93
CA GLN A 112 -4.32 -15.22 -10.38
C GLN A 112 -3.07 -14.43 -10.81
N LEU A 113 -2.83 -13.26 -10.19
CA LEU A 113 -1.64 -12.45 -10.49
C LEU A 113 -0.35 -13.18 -10.12
N THR A 114 -0.30 -13.76 -8.93
CA THR A 114 0.85 -14.54 -8.46
C THR A 114 1.12 -15.74 -9.38
N GLU A 115 0.08 -16.46 -9.81
CA GLU A 115 0.25 -17.60 -10.73
C GLU A 115 0.78 -17.19 -12.10
N GLN A 116 0.26 -16.10 -12.68
CA GLN A 116 0.79 -15.56 -13.94
C GLN A 116 2.27 -15.19 -13.80
N HIS A 117 2.63 -14.61 -12.65
CA HIS A 117 3.99 -14.23 -12.36
C HIS A 117 4.92 -15.45 -12.27
N VAL A 118 4.55 -16.46 -11.48
CA VAL A 118 5.37 -17.66 -11.28
C VAL A 118 5.56 -18.46 -12.58
N ARG A 119 4.59 -18.46 -13.51
CA ARG A 119 4.73 -19.15 -14.81
C ARG A 119 5.89 -18.64 -15.66
N THR A 120 6.33 -17.42 -15.43
CA THR A 120 7.38 -16.74 -16.19
C THR A 120 8.61 -16.45 -15.33
N TYR A 121 8.73 -17.15 -14.18
CA TYR A 121 9.84 -17.01 -13.25
C TYR A 121 11.17 -17.38 -13.90
N ASP A 122 12.19 -16.56 -13.62
CA ASP A 122 13.57 -16.77 -14.02
C ASP A 122 14.48 -16.58 -12.80
N GLN A 123 15.22 -17.64 -12.44
CA GLN A 123 16.11 -17.65 -11.28
C GLN A 123 17.28 -16.66 -11.42
N GLU A 124 17.72 -16.38 -12.65
CA GLU A 124 18.81 -15.46 -12.97
C GLU A 124 18.32 -13.99 -13.00
N ASN A 125 17.01 -13.78 -13.14
CA ASN A 125 16.40 -12.46 -13.30
C ASN A 125 15.14 -12.30 -12.46
N LEU A 126 15.32 -11.99 -11.17
CA LEU A 126 14.22 -11.65 -10.28
C LEU A 126 13.61 -10.29 -10.66
N ARG A 127 12.35 -10.27 -11.08
CA ARG A 127 11.67 -9.06 -11.57
C ARG A 127 11.17 -8.18 -10.44
N ASP A 128 10.58 -8.79 -9.42
CA ASP A 128 9.92 -8.06 -8.32
C ASP A 128 9.92 -8.84 -7.00
N VAL A 129 9.04 -8.45 -6.06
CA VAL A 129 8.93 -9.07 -4.74
C VAL A 129 8.28 -10.46 -4.81
N THR A 130 7.35 -10.71 -5.74
CA THR A 130 6.73 -12.04 -5.89
C THR A 130 7.76 -13.07 -6.35
N ASP A 131 8.61 -12.73 -7.32
CA ASP A 131 9.74 -13.59 -7.70
C ASP A 131 10.70 -13.85 -6.52
N PHE A 132 10.92 -12.85 -5.67
CA PHE A 132 11.77 -13.00 -4.48
C PHE A 132 11.14 -13.95 -3.45
N PHE A 133 9.84 -13.80 -3.17
CA PHE A 133 9.11 -14.73 -2.30
C PHE A 133 9.08 -16.14 -2.88
N TYR A 134 8.89 -16.28 -4.21
CA TYR A 134 8.92 -17.57 -4.87
C TYR A 134 10.28 -18.24 -4.75
N LYS A 135 11.38 -17.52 -5.00
CA LYS A 135 12.74 -18.05 -4.83
C LYS A 135 12.99 -18.57 -3.41
N ILE A 136 12.60 -17.81 -2.39
CA ILE A 136 12.74 -18.24 -0.99
C ILE A 136 11.95 -19.52 -0.74
N SER A 137 10.70 -19.58 -1.22
CA SER A 137 9.86 -20.77 -1.05
C SER A 137 10.47 -22.01 -1.72
N THR A 138 11.08 -21.88 -2.90
CA THR A 138 11.68 -23.03 -3.59
C THR A 138 13.03 -23.45 -3.01
N THR A 139 13.83 -22.52 -2.48
CA THR A 139 15.13 -22.87 -1.87
C THR A 139 14.96 -23.57 -0.52
N GLN A 140 13.89 -23.28 0.24
CA GLN A 140 13.61 -23.98 1.50
C GLN A 140 13.17 -25.44 1.28
N VAL A 141 12.53 -25.74 0.15
CA VAL A 141 12.10 -27.09 -0.24
C VAL A 141 13.30 -28.00 -0.57
N GLU A 142 14.38 -27.45 -1.14
CA GLU A 142 15.59 -28.20 -1.49
C GLU A 142 16.37 -28.73 -0.26
N ASP A 143 16.14 -28.15 0.93
CA ASP A 143 16.78 -28.53 2.20
C ASP A 143 16.07 -29.70 2.93
N GLY A 144 15.03 -30.32 2.34
CA GLY A 144 14.60 -31.69 2.68
C GLY A 144 13.31 -31.88 3.48
N ASP A 145 12.34 -30.96 3.43
CA ASP A 145 11.02 -31.12 4.08
C ASP A 145 9.90 -31.33 3.02
N ASP A 146 9.45 -32.58 2.83
CA ASP A 146 8.59 -33.01 1.71
C ASP A 146 7.10 -32.62 1.87
N ASP A 147 6.69 -32.14 3.05
CA ASP A 147 5.30 -31.72 3.37
C ASP A 147 5.02 -30.23 3.09
N SER A 148 5.99 -29.45 2.59
CA SER A 148 5.91 -27.97 2.55
C SER A 148 5.34 -27.37 1.25
N ASN A 149 5.27 -28.13 0.16
CA ASN A 149 5.07 -27.56 -1.19
C ASN A 149 3.73 -26.81 -1.42
N GLU A 150 2.61 -27.30 -0.88
CA GLU A 150 1.30 -26.62 -1.04
C GLU A 150 1.14 -25.45 -0.05
N TYR A 151 1.65 -25.63 1.17
CA TYR A 151 1.66 -24.60 2.21
C TYR A 151 2.53 -23.39 1.80
N ASP A 152 3.67 -23.67 1.16
CA ASP A 152 4.59 -22.64 0.65
C ASP A 152 3.99 -21.85 -0.51
N ARG A 153 3.17 -22.50 -1.36
CA ARG A 153 2.44 -21.86 -2.46
C ARG A 153 1.29 -20.97 -1.97
N ASP A 154 0.48 -21.41 -1.01
CA ASP A 154 -0.59 -20.56 -0.44
C ASP A 154 0.02 -19.40 0.37
N MET A 155 1.11 -19.65 1.10
CA MET A 155 1.86 -18.61 1.81
C MET A 155 2.40 -17.56 0.84
N LEU A 156 3.02 -17.95 -0.27
CA LEU A 156 3.47 -17.04 -1.32
C LEU A 156 2.33 -16.14 -1.83
N LYS A 157 1.21 -16.76 -2.22
CA LYS A 157 0.03 -16.05 -2.70
C LYS A 157 -0.50 -15.05 -1.66
N GLY A 158 -0.58 -15.48 -0.40
CA GLY A 158 -0.98 -14.65 0.73
C GLY A 158 -0.04 -13.48 0.97
N LEU A 159 1.27 -13.70 0.93
CA LEU A 159 2.30 -12.67 1.15
C LEU A 159 2.29 -11.60 0.05
N SER A 160 2.27 -12.02 -1.22
CA SER A 160 2.20 -11.09 -2.36
C SER A 160 0.95 -10.21 -2.29
N GLY A 161 -0.22 -10.82 -2.08
CA GLY A 161 -1.48 -10.09 -1.97
C GLY A 161 -1.54 -9.16 -0.75
N SER A 162 -1.02 -9.62 0.39
CA SER A 162 -0.95 -8.80 1.61
C SER A 162 -0.04 -7.58 1.42
N LEU A 163 1.11 -7.74 0.77
CA LEU A 163 2.02 -6.64 0.50
C LEU A 163 1.39 -5.59 -0.43
N PHE A 164 0.75 -6.05 -1.51
CA PHE A 164 0.04 -5.15 -2.43
C PHE A 164 -1.06 -4.38 -1.70
N GLY A 165 -1.95 -5.08 -0.98
CA GLY A 165 -3.07 -4.46 -0.27
C GLY A 165 -2.61 -3.46 0.80
N ALA A 166 -1.63 -3.85 1.62
CA ALA A 166 -1.08 -3.00 2.67
C ALA A 166 -0.39 -1.75 2.11
N GLY A 167 0.42 -1.89 1.05
CA GLY A 167 1.09 -0.76 0.41
C GLY A 167 0.13 0.15 -0.36
N PHE A 168 -0.87 -0.42 -1.01
CA PHE A 168 -1.83 0.34 -1.80
C PHE A 168 -2.73 1.24 -0.94
N GLY A 169 -3.47 0.63 0.00
CA GLY A 169 -4.49 1.35 0.77
C GLY A 169 -3.90 2.42 1.68
N THR A 170 -2.79 2.11 2.36
CA THR A 170 -2.18 3.01 3.35
C THR A 170 -1.51 4.21 2.70
N ILE A 171 -0.78 4.02 1.60
CA ILE A 171 -0.15 5.12 0.85
C ILE A 171 -1.24 6.02 0.24
N ALA A 172 -2.25 5.45 -0.42
CA ALA A 172 -3.31 6.23 -1.04
C ALA A 172 -4.11 7.07 -0.02
N LEU A 173 -4.37 6.53 1.18
CA LEU A 173 -5.02 7.27 2.26
C LEU A 173 -4.11 8.35 2.84
N THR A 174 -2.80 8.07 3.01
CA THR A 174 -1.82 9.05 3.48
C THR A 174 -1.71 10.24 2.52
N LEU A 175 -1.67 10.00 1.21
CA LEU A 175 -1.62 11.07 0.21
C LEU A 175 -2.89 11.92 0.18
N GLN A 176 -4.07 11.31 0.37
CA GLN A 176 -5.31 12.07 0.52
C GLN A 176 -5.27 12.98 1.75
N TRP A 177 -4.79 12.48 2.89
CA TRP A 177 -4.59 13.29 4.09
C TRP A 177 -3.59 14.42 3.85
N ALA A 178 -2.48 14.14 3.17
CA ALA A 178 -1.49 15.17 2.82
C ALA A 178 -2.13 16.30 2.01
N ILE A 179 -2.88 15.99 0.95
CA ILE A 179 -3.57 16.99 0.11
C ILE A 179 -4.62 17.75 0.92
N MET A 180 -5.42 17.06 1.72
CA MET A 180 -6.44 17.68 2.57
C MET A 180 -5.81 18.65 3.57
N LEU A 181 -4.71 18.25 4.24
CA LEU A 181 -4.02 19.08 5.23
C LEU A 181 -3.34 20.29 4.59
N MET A 182 -2.74 20.12 3.40
CA MET A 182 -2.19 21.25 2.64
C MET A 182 -3.27 22.25 2.23
N ALA A 183 -4.43 21.77 1.78
CA ALA A 183 -5.57 22.63 1.44
C ALA A 183 -6.15 23.34 2.68
N LYS A 184 -6.16 22.67 3.83
CA LYS A 184 -6.62 23.24 5.11
C LYS A 184 -5.63 24.27 5.68
N TYR A 185 -4.34 24.11 5.44
CA TYR A 185 -3.27 24.95 5.98
C TYR A 185 -2.40 25.55 4.87
N PRO A 186 -2.93 26.50 4.07
CA PRO A 186 -2.25 27.06 2.91
C PRO A 186 -0.92 27.75 3.24
N GLN A 187 -0.75 28.25 4.47
CA GLN A 187 0.51 28.83 4.93
C GLN A 187 1.65 27.79 4.96
N TRP A 188 1.35 26.53 5.29
CA TRP A 188 2.35 25.46 5.29
C TRP A 188 2.57 24.94 3.87
N GLN A 189 1.52 24.85 3.06
CA GLN A 189 1.64 24.54 1.63
C GLN A 189 2.57 25.53 0.91
N GLY A 190 2.42 26.83 1.16
CA GLY A 190 3.27 27.88 0.58
C GLY A 190 4.73 27.76 0.99
N ARG A 191 5.00 27.45 2.28
CA ARG A 191 6.37 27.26 2.77
C ARG A 191 7.04 26.01 2.20
N VAL A 192 6.30 24.90 2.07
CA VAL A 192 6.81 23.68 1.42
C VAL A 192 7.09 23.95 -0.05
N ARG A 193 6.20 24.68 -0.74
CA ARG A 193 6.44 25.10 -2.12
C ARG A 193 7.71 25.95 -2.24
N GLN A 194 7.91 26.91 -1.35
CA GLN A 194 9.10 27.74 -1.33
C GLN A 194 10.37 26.92 -1.11
N GLU A 195 10.39 25.98 -0.17
CA GLU A 195 11.55 25.09 0.03
C GLU A 195 11.88 24.29 -1.24
N LEU A 196 10.85 23.75 -1.91
CA LEU A 196 11.05 23.03 -3.18
C LEU A 196 11.63 23.95 -4.26
N ASP A 197 11.10 25.17 -4.40
CA ASP A 197 11.56 26.14 -5.40
C ASP A 197 13.01 26.59 -5.10
N ASP A 198 13.38 26.77 -3.83
CA ASP A 198 14.72 27.21 -3.42
C ASP A 198 15.79 26.11 -3.56
N GLN A 199 15.43 24.84 -3.28
CA GLN A 199 16.40 23.73 -3.19
C GLN A 199 16.49 22.89 -4.47
N ILE A 200 15.40 22.77 -5.21
CA ILE A 200 15.30 21.94 -6.42
C ILE A 200 15.23 22.82 -7.69
N GLY A 201 14.73 24.05 -7.54
CA GLY A 201 14.56 24.99 -8.64
C GLY A 201 13.17 24.94 -9.27
N LEU A 202 12.84 26.02 -9.98
CA LEU A 202 11.57 26.19 -10.70
C LEU A 202 11.50 25.42 -12.02
N ASP A 203 12.61 24.83 -12.46
CA ASP A 203 12.65 24.14 -13.75
C ASP A 203 11.82 22.86 -13.65
N HIS A 204 10.60 22.92 -14.17
CA HIS A 204 9.60 21.84 -14.14
C HIS A 204 10.06 20.54 -14.82
N HIS A 205 11.28 20.53 -15.39
CA HIS A 205 11.96 19.40 -15.97
C HIS A 205 12.83 18.61 -14.97
N HIS A 206 13.18 19.16 -13.80
CA HIS A 206 13.88 18.40 -12.77
C HIS A 206 12.89 17.50 -12.03
N GLN A 207 12.95 16.21 -12.34
CA GLN A 207 12.17 15.21 -11.64
C GLN A 207 12.78 14.98 -10.25
N LEU A 208 11.99 15.16 -9.20
CA LEU A 208 12.41 14.87 -7.81
C LEU A 208 12.93 13.44 -7.71
N VAL A 209 14.17 13.28 -7.26
CA VAL A 209 14.78 11.97 -6.99
C VAL A 209 14.86 11.73 -5.49
N TRP A 210 14.96 10.46 -5.08
CA TRP A 210 14.95 10.12 -3.64
C TRP A 210 16.11 10.77 -2.88
N SER A 211 17.25 11.02 -3.52
CA SER A 211 18.42 11.66 -2.92
C SER A 211 18.18 13.13 -2.53
N ASP A 212 17.19 13.81 -3.11
CA ASP A 212 16.89 15.22 -2.79
C ASP A 212 16.29 15.41 -1.41
N ARG A 213 15.74 14.36 -0.79
CA ARG A 213 15.11 14.45 0.54
C ARG A 213 16.00 15.07 1.62
N GLY A 214 17.33 14.94 1.48
CA GLY A 214 18.30 15.53 2.40
C GLY A 214 18.35 17.05 2.36
N LYS A 215 17.88 17.67 1.27
CA LYS A 215 17.79 19.12 1.08
C LYS A 215 16.42 19.68 1.48
N LEU A 216 15.44 18.83 1.81
CA LEU A 216 14.04 19.20 1.99
C LEU A 216 13.52 18.96 3.43
N PRO A 217 14.19 19.50 4.48
CA PRO A 217 13.83 19.21 5.86
C PRO A 217 12.40 19.62 6.24
N LEU A 218 11.88 20.73 5.73
CA LEU A 218 10.51 21.17 6.00
C LEU A 218 9.48 20.25 5.32
N THR A 219 9.73 19.84 4.08
CA THR A 219 8.89 18.89 3.36
C THR A 219 8.85 17.56 4.10
N MET A 220 10.00 17.05 4.55
CA MET A 220 10.07 15.81 5.34
C MET A 220 9.37 15.94 6.69
N ALA A 221 9.56 17.06 7.40
CA ALA A 221 8.85 17.33 8.65
C ALA A 221 7.33 17.41 8.44
N THR A 222 6.88 17.97 7.32
CA THR A 222 5.46 18.04 6.96
C THR A 222 4.89 16.65 6.70
N LEU A 223 5.61 15.77 6.00
CA LEU A 223 5.20 14.37 5.82
C LEU A 223 5.11 13.64 7.16
N CYS A 224 6.08 13.83 8.07
CA CYS A 224 6.01 13.30 9.42
C CYS A 224 4.76 13.79 10.17
N GLU A 225 4.41 15.06 10.04
CA GLU A 225 3.21 15.62 10.66
C GLU A 225 1.92 15.06 10.04
N VAL A 226 1.89 14.80 8.72
CA VAL A 226 0.77 14.11 8.07
C VAL A 226 0.59 12.71 8.68
N TYR A 227 1.67 11.94 8.86
CA TYR A 227 1.59 10.63 9.51
C TYR A 227 1.08 10.74 10.95
N ARG A 228 1.61 11.67 11.74
CA ARG A 228 1.20 11.90 13.13
C ARG A 228 -0.28 12.28 13.23
N TYR A 229 -0.74 13.19 12.36
CA TYR A 229 -2.11 13.71 12.38
C TYR A 229 -3.12 12.68 11.87
N SER A 230 -2.83 12.04 10.74
CA SER A 230 -3.78 11.12 10.08
C SER A 230 -4.00 9.84 10.86
N SER A 231 -2.97 9.34 11.57
CA SER A 231 -3.03 8.08 12.33
C SER A 231 -3.78 6.99 11.56
N ILE A 232 -3.27 6.66 10.36
CA ILE A 232 -3.93 5.80 9.35
C ILE A 232 -4.55 4.52 9.93
N SER A 233 -3.92 3.93 10.94
CA SER A 233 -4.51 2.91 11.79
C SER A 233 -4.41 3.34 13.26
N PRO A 234 -5.44 4.03 13.82
CA PRO A 234 -5.34 4.65 15.13
C PRO A 234 -5.34 3.64 16.28
N LEU A 235 -5.84 2.43 16.04
CA LEU A 235 -5.85 1.31 16.99
C LEU A 235 -4.81 0.23 16.64
N ALA A 236 -3.92 0.52 15.69
CA ALA A 236 -2.98 -0.44 15.14
C ALA A 236 -3.69 -1.76 14.70
N ILE A 237 -2.94 -2.86 14.66
CA ILE A 237 -3.50 -4.21 14.55
C ILE A 237 -3.54 -4.78 15.98
N VAL A 238 -4.58 -5.55 16.30
CA VAL A 238 -4.71 -6.16 17.63
C VAL A 238 -3.51 -7.07 17.91
N HIS A 239 -2.87 -6.88 19.06
CA HIS A 239 -1.78 -7.73 19.54
C HIS A 239 -2.33 -8.78 20.51
N LYS A 240 -1.67 -9.94 20.57
CA LYS A 240 -1.99 -11.02 21.50
C LYS A 240 -0.75 -11.45 22.27
N ALA A 241 -0.85 -11.57 23.59
CA ALA A 241 0.21 -12.07 24.44
C ALA A 241 0.45 -13.57 24.16
N THR A 242 1.65 -13.93 23.71
CA THR A 242 2.01 -15.33 23.39
C THR A 242 2.38 -16.16 24.63
N LYS A 243 2.70 -15.48 25.74
CA LYS A 243 2.98 -16.03 27.06
C LYS A 243 2.63 -14.99 28.13
N ASP A 244 2.56 -15.42 29.38
CA ASP A 244 2.42 -14.49 30.51
C ASP A 244 3.61 -13.52 30.53
N CYS A 245 3.33 -12.24 30.71
CA CYS A 245 4.35 -11.20 30.77
C CYS A 245 3.95 -10.07 31.71
N GLN A 246 4.89 -9.17 32.00
CA GLN A 246 4.61 -7.94 32.73
C GLN A 246 4.84 -6.73 31.83
N LEU A 247 3.92 -5.76 31.89
CA LEU A 247 4.06 -4.47 31.23
C LEU A 247 3.79 -3.37 32.25
N CYS A 248 4.79 -2.51 32.50
CA CYS A 248 4.67 -1.40 33.46
C CYS A 248 4.17 -1.82 34.86
N GLY A 249 4.54 -3.04 35.32
CA GLY A 249 4.13 -3.58 36.62
C GLY A 249 2.76 -4.29 36.63
N TYR A 250 2.04 -4.34 35.51
CA TYR A 250 0.81 -5.11 35.36
C TYR A 250 1.12 -6.50 34.77
N GLU A 251 0.53 -7.54 35.36
CA GLU A 251 0.57 -8.89 34.80
C GLU A 251 -0.40 -9.01 33.62
N ILE A 252 0.11 -9.47 32.48
CA ILE A 252 -0.65 -9.74 31.27
C ILE A 252 -0.61 -11.24 31.06
N ALA A 253 -1.78 -11.89 31.17
CA ALA A 253 -1.92 -13.32 30.93
C ALA A 253 -1.77 -13.65 29.45
N LYS A 254 -1.20 -14.82 29.16
CA LYS A 254 -1.16 -15.42 27.83
C LYS A 254 -2.56 -15.42 27.22
N GLY A 255 -2.65 -14.89 26.01
CA GLY A 255 -3.89 -14.86 25.24
C GLY A 255 -4.76 -13.63 25.43
N THR A 256 -4.37 -12.70 26.31
CA THR A 256 -4.85 -11.29 26.28
C THR A 256 -4.55 -10.70 24.91
#